data_AF-A0A090TRX2-F1
#
_entry.id   AF-A0A090TRX2-F1
#
_cell.length_a   1.000
_cell.length_b   1.000
_cell.length_c   1.000
_cell.angle_alpha   90.00
_cell.angle_beta   90.00
_cell.angle_gamma   90.00
#
_symmetry.space_group_name_H-M   'P 1'
#
loop_
_entity.id
_entity.type
_entity.pdbx_description
1 polymer ?
#
loop_
_entity_poly.entity_id
_entity_poly.type
_entity_poly.pdbx_seq_one_letter_code
_entity_poly.pdbx_strand_id
1 'polypeptide(L)'
;MTIKRFSLTLLILIFSGCATYAGLNYDQLFGKPEVRERTVPVSSPESDFFLSEVKPIIDNRCVVCHACYDAPCQLKLSSVDGIDRGSSKELVYQGTRLTASQPTRLFEDAQTTAEWRKLGFFPVLNEREQSLSGNLDAGLVARMLTQKARHPLPETDQLEGFDFSIDRTQVCPTIEEYDAYEADYPLWGMPYGMPGITNTEYQTLISWLGNGAKMNAPLPLTDEEQSLVNEYEKLLNHDDLKNQLTARYIYEHLYLAHLYFSEVETERRFFTIIRSTTPPGKAVDRIVTRRPYDAPGIDRVYYRLVPVRSTIVDKTHMPFALNMPR
;
A
#
# COMPACT_ATOMS: atom_id res chain seq x y z
N MET A 1 -39.37 -16.40 -21.52
CA MET A 1 -38.13 -16.59 -20.73
C MET A 1 -36.85 -16.62 -21.57
N THR A 2 -36.92 -17.00 -22.86
CA THR A 2 -35.77 -17.12 -23.79
C THR A 2 -35.20 -15.78 -24.27
N ILE A 3 -36.05 -14.76 -24.52
CA ILE A 3 -35.60 -13.43 -25.01
C ILE A 3 -34.75 -12.68 -23.97
N LYS A 4 -35.14 -12.72 -22.69
CA LYS A 4 -34.35 -12.12 -21.60
C LYS A 4 -32.99 -12.80 -21.40
N ARG A 5 -32.91 -14.12 -21.62
CA ARG A 5 -31.65 -14.86 -21.55
C ARG A 5 -30.74 -14.50 -22.73
N PHE A 6 -31.29 -14.38 -23.94
CA PHE A 6 -30.55 -14.02 -25.15
C PHE A 6 -30.01 -12.58 -25.09
N SER A 7 -30.81 -11.62 -24.62
CA SER A 7 -30.34 -10.25 -24.37
C SER A 7 -29.25 -10.20 -23.31
N LEU A 8 -29.35 -11.00 -22.23
CA LEU A 8 -28.31 -11.06 -21.21
C LEU A 8 -27.02 -11.70 -21.75
N THR A 9 -27.10 -12.71 -22.61
CA THR A 9 -25.92 -13.33 -23.22
C THR A 9 -25.23 -12.40 -24.22
N LEU A 10 -26.00 -11.67 -25.03
CA LEU A 10 -25.47 -10.69 -25.96
C LEU A 10 -24.79 -9.52 -25.23
N LEU A 11 -25.38 -9.06 -24.12
CA LEU A 11 -24.80 -8.02 -23.28
C LEU A 11 -23.46 -8.49 -22.66
N ILE A 12 -23.41 -9.72 -22.15
CA ILE A 12 -22.18 -10.33 -21.62
C ILE A 12 -21.10 -10.46 -22.72
N LEU A 13 -21.47 -10.87 -23.93
CA LEU A 13 -20.55 -10.98 -25.07
C LEU A 13 -19.99 -9.62 -25.52
N ILE A 14 -20.81 -8.57 -25.52
CA ILE A 14 -20.37 -7.22 -25.88
C ILE A 14 -19.43 -6.65 -24.80
N PHE A 15 -19.77 -6.75 -23.51
CA PHE A 15 -18.92 -6.22 -22.44
C PHE A 15 -17.61 -7.00 -22.26
N SER A 16 -17.64 -8.33 -22.39
CA SER A 16 -16.41 -9.15 -22.39
C SER A 16 -15.53 -8.88 -23.62
N GLY A 17 -16.15 -8.60 -24.78
CA GLY A 17 -15.45 -8.18 -25.99
C GLY A 17 -14.70 -6.87 -25.84
N CYS A 18 -15.30 -5.85 -25.21
CA CYS A 18 -14.67 -4.55 -25.01
C CYS A 18 -13.43 -4.61 -24.10
N ALA A 19 -13.50 -5.30 -22.96
CA ALA A 19 -12.35 -5.45 -22.05
C ALA A 19 -11.20 -6.25 -22.71
N THR A 20 -11.54 -7.28 -23.49
CA THR A 20 -10.55 -8.08 -24.22
C THR A 20 -9.89 -7.26 -25.33
N TYR A 21 -10.66 -6.44 -26.05
CA TYR A 21 -10.13 -5.57 -27.10
C TYR A 21 -9.21 -4.48 -26.55
N ALA A 22 -9.59 -3.83 -25.44
CA ALA A 22 -8.74 -2.84 -24.78
C ALA A 22 -7.41 -3.46 -24.29
N GLY A 23 -7.47 -4.62 -23.63
CA GLY A 23 -6.28 -5.35 -23.21
C GLY A 23 -5.35 -5.75 -24.38
N LEU A 24 -5.92 -6.23 -25.49
CA LEU A 24 -5.16 -6.57 -26.70
C LEU A 24 -4.50 -5.34 -27.35
N ASN A 25 -5.15 -4.18 -27.30
CA ASN A 25 -4.56 -2.93 -27.80
C ASN A 25 -3.38 -2.48 -26.93
N TYR A 26 -3.53 -2.51 -25.60
CA TYR A 26 -2.42 -2.20 -24.68
C TYR A 26 -1.25 -3.18 -24.81
N ASP A 27 -1.52 -4.48 -24.99
CA ASP A 27 -0.49 -5.49 -25.25
C ASP A 27 0.29 -5.21 -26.55
N GLN A 28 -0.38 -4.69 -27.58
CA GLN A 28 0.27 -4.33 -28.86
C GLN A 28 1.09 -3.05 -28.74
N LEU A 29 0.58 -2.05 -28.02
CA LEU A 29 1.23 -0.74 -27.88
C LEU A 29 2.41 -0.76 -26.90
N PHE A 30 2.26 -1.46 -25.78
CA PHE A 30 3.20 -1.39 -24.66
C PHE A 30 3.74 -2.77 -24.23
N GLY A 31 3.38 -3.84 -24.93
CA GLY A 31 3.75 -5.20 -24.52
C GLY A 31 2.90 -5.73 -23.36
N LYS A 32 3.07 -7.03 -23.08
CA LYS A 32 2.33 -7.73 -22.03
C LYS A 32 2.74 -7.25 -20.63
N PRO A 33 1.82 -7.26 -19.65
CA PRO A 33 2.15 -6.84 -18.30
C PRO A 33 3.03 -7.88 -17.60
N GLU A 34 4.05 -7.41 -16.88
CA GLU A 34 4.93 -8.21 -16.04
C GLU A 34 5.32 -7.44 -14.76
N VAL A 35 5.38 -8.15 -13.64
CA VAL A 35 5.77 -7.55 -12.35
C VAL A 35 7.16 -6.93 -12.46
N ARG A 36 7.31 -5.70 -11.96
CA ARG A 36 8.54 -4.92 -12.05
C ARG A 36 9.18 -4.75 -10.69
N GLU A 37 10.49 -4.97 -10.62
CA GLU A 37 11.28 -4.52 -9.47
C GLU A 37 11.48 -3.00 -9.56
N ARG A 38 11.05 -2.29 -8.51
CA ARG A 38 11.10 -0.82 -8.44
C ARG A 38 11.97 -0.34 -7.28
N THR A 39 12.35 -1.23 -6.39
CA THR A 39 13.22 -0.90 -5.29
C THR A 39 14.66 -0.76 -5.77
N VAL A 40 15.27 0.38 -5.46
CA VAL A 40 16.66 0.71 -5.77
C VAL A 40 17.47 0.90 -4.48
N PRO A 41 18.81 0.74 -4.52
CA PRO A 41 19.65 0.97 -3.34
C PRO A 41 19.43 2.35 -2.74
N VAL A 42 19.50 2.46 -1.40
CA VAL A 42 19.23 3.73 -0.69
C VAL A 42 20.15 4.86 -1.15
N SER A 43 21.38 4.55 -1.55
CA SER A 43 22.39 5.51 -2.02
C SER A 43 22.25 5.92 -3.49
N SER A 44 21.17 5.52 -4.17
CA SER A 44 20.96 5.86 -5.59
C SER A 44 20.29 7.24 -5.74
N PRO A 45 20.57 7.98 -6.82
CA PRO A 45 19.90 9.24 -7.10
C PRO A 45 18.37 9.11 -7.16
N GLU A 46 17.86 7.97 -7.65
CA GLU A 46 16.43 7.69 -7.72
C GLU A 46 15.80 7.49 -6.34
N SER A 47 16.53 6.83 -5.42
CA SER A 47 16.13 6.71 -4.01
C SER A 47 16.08 8.07 -3.33
N ASP A 48 17.11 8.88 -3.51
CA ASP A 48 17.19 10.23 -2.95
C ASP A 48 16.03 11.10 -3.47
N PHE A 49 15.80 11.11 -4.78
CA PHE A 49 14.69 11.84 -5.40
C PHE A 49 13.33 11.37 -4.87
N PHE A 50 13.14 10.06 -4.72
CA PHE A 50 11.90 9.54 -4.15
C PHE A 50 11.71 10.00 -2.69
N LEU A 51 12.75 9.90 -1.86
CA LEU A 51 12.67 10.24 -0.44
C LEU A 51 12.51 11.75 -0.19
N SER A 52 13.22 12.60 -0.95
CA SER A 52 13.25 14.05 -0.73
C SER A 52 12.14 14.81 -1.45
N GLU A 53 11.76 14.38 -2.66
CA GLU A 53 10.83 15.14 -3.51
C GLU A 53 9.47 14.45 -3.62
N VAL A 54 9.44 13.15 -3.92
CA VAL A 54 8.19 12.44 -4.25
C VAL A 54 7.39 12.08 -3.01
N LYS A 55 8.05 11.44 -2.04
CA LYS A 55 7.43 10.91 -0.83
C LYS A 55 6.72 12.00 -0.02
N PRO A 56 7.28 13.21 0.19
CA PRO A 56 6.57 14.28 0.88
C PRO A 56 5.27 14.70 0.18
N ILE A 57 5.23 14.67 -1.15
CA ILE A 57 4.00 14.99 -1.91
C ILE A 57 2.96 13.91 -1.67
N ILE A 58 3.34 12.63 -1.80
CA ILE A 58 2.44 11.49 -1.58
C ILE A 58 1.89 11.52 -0.14
N ASP A 59 2.75 11.78 0.84
CA ASP A 59 2.37 11.85 2.25
C ASP A 59 1.36 12.97 2.51
N ASN A 60 1.60 14.16 1.97
CA ASN A 60 0.74 15.33 2.22
C ASN A 60 -0.55 15.33 1.39
N ARG A 61 -0.54 14.75 0.18
CA ARG A 61 -1.66 14.86 -0.78
C ARG A 61 -2.49 13.59 -0.92
N CYS A 62 -1.93 12.42 -0.60
CA CYS A 62 -2.56 11.13 -0.91
C CYS A 62 -2.78 10.25 0.33
N VAL A 63 -1.80 10.19 1.24
CA VAL A 63 -1.82 9.25 2.37
C VAL A 63 -3.00 9.48 3.32
N VAL A 64 -3.50 10.72 3.46
CA VAL A 64 -4.70 11.01 4.28
C VAL A 64 -5.91 10.14 3.92
N CYS A 65 -6.08 9.82 2.63
CA CYS A 65 -7.13 8.93 2.11
C CYS A 65 -6.64 7.50 1.91
N HIS A 66 -5.33 7.28 1.71
CA HIS A 66 -4.73 6.01 1.29
C HIS A 66 -3.79 5.37 2.35
N ALA A 67 -4.03 5.57 3.65
CA ALA A 67 -3.19 5.00 4.70
C ALA A 67 -3.72 3.69 5.32
N CYS A 68 -5.02 3.58 5.52
CA CYS A 68 -5.63 2.56 6.37
C CYS A 68 -6.47 1.54 5.58
N TYR A 69 -7.25 0.72 6.28
CA TYR A 69 -8.13 -0.27 5.64
C TYR A 69 -9.36 0.35 4.95
N ASP A 70 -9.69 1.60 5.26
CA ASP A 70 -10.73 2.38 4.57
C ASP A 70 -10.23 3.01 3.26
N ALA A 71 -8.97 2.77 2.90
CA ALA A 71 -8.41 3.31 1.67
C ALA A 71 -9.24 2.85 0.46
N PRO A 72 -9.70 3.78 -0.41
CA PRO A 72 -10.45 3.43 -1.59
C PRO A 72 -9.71 2.40 -2.44
N CYS A 73 -10.44 1.37 -2.88
CA CYS A 73 -9.94 0.27 -3.69
C CYS A 73 -8.73 -0.44 -3.06
N GLN A 74 -8.65 -0.45 -1.71
CA GLN A 74 -7.52 -0.93 -0.92
C GLN A 74 -6.15 -0.34 -1.31
N LEU A 75 -6.11 0.75 -2.08
CA LEU A 75 -4.85 1.33 -2.54
C LEU A 75 -4.17 2.03 -1.37
N LYS A 76 -3.02 1.50 -0.94
CA LYS A 76 -2.25 2.08 0.17
C LYS A 76 -1.02 2.79 -0.38
N LEU A 77 -0.90 4.09 -0.13
CA LEU A 77 0.20 4.90 -0.66
C LEU A 77 1.23 5.28 0.42
N SER A 78 1.05 4.79 1.64
CA SER A 78 1.90 5.11 2.80
C SER A 78 3.27 4.43 2.77
N SER A 79 3.56 3.50 1.86
CA SER A 79 4.83 2.78 1.80
C SER A 79 5.14 2.31 0.38
N VAL A 80 6.41 2.02 0.11
CA VAL A 80 6.90 1.45 -1.16
C VAL A 80 6.12 0.18 -1.51
N ASP A 81 6.01 -0.77 -0.57
CA ASP A 81 5.27 -2.03 -0.74
C ASP A 81 3.76 -1.79 -0.99
N GLY A 82 3.19 -0.74 -0.39
CA GLY A 82 1.79 -0.38 -0.60
C GLY A 82 1.52 0.14 -2.01
N ILE A 83 2.39 1.03 -2.49
CA ILE A 83 2.31 1.61 -3.84
C ILE A 83 2.44 0.49 -4.88
N ASP A 84 3.44 -0.39 -4.73
CA ASP A 84 3.73 -1.43 -5.71
C ASP A 84 2.73 -2.60 -5.67
N ARG A 85 2.15 -2.89 -4.49
CA ARG A 85 1.00 -3.80 -4.36
C ARG A 85 -0.14 -3.39 -5.28
N GLY A 86 -0.41 -2.10 -5.39
CA GLY A 86 -1.51 -1.56 -6.20
C GLY A 86 -2.87 -1.67 -5.51
N SER A 87 -3.90 -1.92 -6.30
CA SER A 87 -5.31 -1.76 -5.90
C SER A 87 -6.10 -3.06 -6.04
N SER A 88 -7.23 -3.16 -5.36
CA SER A 88 -8.16 -4.28 -5.43
C SER A 88 -9.61 -3.78 -5.42
N LYS A 89 -10.48 -4.48 -6.15
CA LYS A 89 -11.93 -4.22 -6.15
C LYS A 89 -12.64 -4.80 -4.91
N GLU A 90 -11.94 -5.63 -4.13
CA GLU A 90 -12.50 -6.26 -2.93
C GLU A 90 -12.71 -5.23 -1.81
N LEU A 91 -13.85 -5.30 -1.12
CA LEU A 91 -14.14 -4.47 0.04
C LEU A 91 -13.53 -5.07 1.30
N VAL A 92 -12.83 -4.28 2.12
CA VAL A 92 -12.34 -4.79 3.42
C VAL A 92 -13.51 -4.89 4.40
N TYR A 93 -14.26 -3.80 4.56
CA TYR A 93 -15.44 -3.73 5.41
C TYR A 93 -16.69 -4.06 4.62
N GLN A 94 -17.12 -5.32 4.68
CA GLN A 94 -18.37 -5.80 4.06
C GLN A 94 -19.23 -6.48 5.15
N GLY A 95 -20.15 -5.71 5.76
CA GLY A 95 -20.97 -6.17 6.88
C GLY A 95 -21.93 -7.32 6.58
N THR A 96 -22.15 -7.63 5.30
CA THR A 96 -23.02 -8.73 4.86
C THR A 96 -22.30 -10.07 4.72
N ARG A 97 -20.98 -10.15 4.99
CA ARG A 97 -20.22 -11.39 4.91
C ARG A 97 -20.65 -12.38 6.00
N LEU A 98 -21.05 -13.57 5.58
CA LEU A 98 -21.36 -14.70 6.48
C LEU A 98 -20.09 -15.40 6.99
N THR A 99 -18.97 -15.24 6.28
CA THR A 99 -17.69 -15.88 6.59
C THR A 99 -16.56 -14.86 6.58
N ALA A 100 -15.52 -15.12 7.37
CA ALA A 100 -14.36 -14.25 7.41
C ALA A 100 -13.66 -14.21 6.04
N SER A 101 -13.33 -13.00 5.57
CA SER A 101 -12.54 -12.80 4.35
C SER A 101 -11.08 -13.18 4.58
N GLN A 102 -10.38 -13.47 3.48
CA GLN A 102 -8.93 -13.61 3.49
C GLN A 102 -8.29 -12.25 3.83
N PRO A 103 -7.39 -12.17 4.83
CA PRO A 103 -6.66 -10.94 5.13
C PRO A 103 -5.69 -10.54 4.00
N THR A 104 -5.51 -9.23 3.81
CA THR A 104 -4.65 -8.61 2.78
C THR A 104 -3.78 -7.49 3.39
N ARG A 105 -3.23 -7.72 4.57
CA ARG A 105 -2.39 -6.79 5.33
C ARG A 105 -0.99 -6.74 4.72
N LEU A 106 -0.52 -5.51 4.46
CA LEU A 106 0.85 -5.28 3.99
C LEU A 106 1.86 -5.86 4.99
N PHE A 107 2.98 -6.38 4.47
CA PHE A 107 4.08 -6.99 5.23
C PHE A 107 3.75 -8.29 5.97
N GLU A 108 2.50 -8.74 5.92
CA GLU A 108 2.03 -9.96 6.60
C GLU A 108 1.53 -10.98 5.60
N ASP A 109 0.46 -10.67 4.88
CA ASP A 109 -0.28 -11.69 4.11
C ASP A 109 0.33 -11.98 2.72
N ALA A 110 1.28 -11.15 2.26
CA ALA A 110 2.17 -11.39 1.13
C ALA A 110 3.44 -10.52 1.26
N GLN A 111 4.55 -10.99 0.67
CA GLN A 111 5.89 -10.40 0.77
C GLN A 111 6.40 -9.85 -0.56
N THR A 112 5.82 -10.25 -1.69
CA THR A 112 6.23 -9.81 -3.03
C THR A 112 5.06 -9.30 -3.86
N THR A 113 5.35 -8.42 -4.82
CA THR A 113 4.35 -7.90 -5.77
C THR A 113 3.69 -9.01 -6.57
N ALA A 114 4.44 -10.06 -6.95
CA ALA A 114 3.89 -11.23 -7.62
C ALA A 114 2.87 -12.01 -6.76
N GLU A 115 3.08 -12.10 -5.45
CA GLU A 115 2.09 -12.69 -4.55
C GLU A 115 0.83 -11.84 -4.45
N TRP A 116 0.96 -10.51 -4.43
CA TRP A 116 -0.19 -9.61 -4.46
C TRP A 116 -1.04 -9.75 -5.73
N ARG A 117 -0.40 -9.93 -6.90
CA ARG A 117 -1.11 -10.23 -8.17
C ARG A 117 -1.91 -11.53 -8.07
N LYS A 118 -1.36 -12.58 -7.43
CA LYS A 118 -2.09 -13.85 -7.17
C LYS A 118 -3.28 -13.67 -6.23
N LEU A 119 -3.23 -12.69 -5.32
CA LEU A 119 -4.34 -12.31 -4.45
C LEU A 119 -5.36 -11.37 -5.12
N GLY A 120 -5.24 -11.13 -6.44
CA GLY A 120 -6.19 -10.33 -7.20
C GLY A 120 -5.99 -8.81 -7.11
N PHE A 121 -4.85 -8.36 -6.59
CA PHE A 121 -4.47 -6.95 -6.71
C PHE A 121 -3.96 -6.67 -8.13
N PHE A 122 -4.37 -5.54 -8.71
CA PHE A 122 -3.93 -5.07 -10.01
C PHE A 122 -2.99 -3.86 -9.86
N PRO A 123 -2.04 -3.69 -10.80
CA PRO A 123 -1.06 -2.62 -10.71
C PRO A 123 -1.70 -1.25 -10.92
N VAL A 124 -1.21 -0.25 -10.18
CA VAL A 124 -1.53 1.17 -10.42
C VAL A 124 -0.38 1.92 -11.11
N LEU A 125 0.81 1.31 -11.13
CA LEU A 125 1.99 1.73 -11.87
C LEU A 125 2.12 0.88 -13.14
N ASN A 126 2.83 1.38 -14.15
CA ASN A 126 2.97 0.66 -15.42
C ASN A 126 3.81 -0.62 -15.29
N GLU A 127 3.19 -1.80 -15.45
CA GLU A 127 3.86 -3.10 -15.49
C GLU A 127 4.23 -3.57 -16.92
N ARG A 128 4.02 -2.74 -17.94
CA ARG A 128 4.31 -3.05 -19.34
C ARG A 128 5.70 -2.50 -19.72
N GLU A 129 5.94 -2.17 -20.98
CA GLU A 129 7.19 -1.55 -21.45
C GLU A 129 7.54 -0.32 -20.60
N GLN A 130 8.76 -0.28 -20.07
CA GLN A 130 9.25 0.81 -19.21
C GLN A 130 9.83 1.98 -20.03
N SER A 131 9.09 2.43 -21.05
CA SER A 131 9.37 3.66 -21.81
C SER A 131 8.69 4.86 -21.14
N LEU A 132 9.12 6.10 -21.43
CA LEU A 132 8.47 7.30 -20.88
C LEU A 132 6.96 7.32 -21.21
N SER A 133 6.60 7.06 -22.47
CA SER A 133 5.20 6.98 -22.89
C SER A 133 4.48 5.81 -22.22
N GLY A 134 5.08 4.61 -22.19
CA GLY A 134 4.46 3.45 -21.52
C GLY A 134 4.20 3.72 -20.04
N ASN A 135 5.14 4.34 -19.34
CA ASN A 135 5.01 4.66 -17.93
C ASN A 135 3.88 5.65 -17.62
N LEU A 136 3.63 6.60 -18.52
CA LEU A 136 2.60 7.63 -18.34
C LEU A 136 1.23 7.21 -18.89
N ASP A 137 1.20 6.53 -20.04
CA ASP A 137 -0.04 6.18 -20.74
C ASP A 137 -0.62 4.83 -20.31
N ALA A 138 0.22 3.93 -19.79
CA ALA A 138 -0.17 2.65 -19.19
C ALA A 138 0.00 2.60 -17.66
N GLY A 139 0.26 3.75 -17.02
CA GLY A 139 0.26 3.90 -15.56
C GLY A 139 -1.02 4.56 -15.05
N LEU A 140 -1.82 3.84 -14.25
CA LEU A 140 -3.10 4.35 -13.75
C LEU A 140 -2.95 5.63 -12.92
N VAL A 141 -1.94 5.70 -12.05
CA VAL A 141 -1.68 6.90 -11.23
C VAL A 141 -1.34 8.10 -12.11
N ALA A 142 -0.50 7.92 -13.14
CA ALA A 142 -0.13 8.98 -14.06
C ALA A 142 -1.37 9.51 -14.79
N ARG A 143 -2.20 8.61 -15.33
CA ARG A 143 -3.46 8.96 -16.01
C ARG A 143 -4.43 9.70 -15.09
N MET A 144 -4.58 9.28 -13.83
CA MET A 144 -5.46 9.95 -12.85
C MET A 144 -4.99 11.35 -12.46
N LEU A 145 -3.66 11.56 -12.33
CA LEU A 145 -3.08 12.88 -12.09
C LEU A 145 -3.27 13.79 -13.32
N THR A 146 -3.02 13.26 -14.52
CA THR A 146 -3.19 14.01 -15.77
C THR A 146 -4.65 14.37 -16.02
N GLN A 147 -5.59 13.48 -15.71
CA GLN A 147 -7.03 13.77 -15.78
C GLN A 147 -7.37 14.98 -14.90
N LYS A 148 -6.89 14.99 -13.65
CA LYS A 148 -7.14 16.10 -12.72
C LYS A 148 -6.56 17.42 -13.22
N ALA A 149 -5.37 17.38 -13.81
CA ALA A 149 -4.72 18.55 -14.38
C ALA A 149 -5.46 19.10 -15.62
N ARG A 150 -6.01 18.21 -16.46
CA ARG A 150 -6.78 18.59 -17.67
C ARG A 150 -8.19 19.08 -17.35
N HIS A 151 -8.79 18.56 -16.29
CA HIS A 151 -10.13 18.89 -15.85
C HIS A 151 -10.11 19.41 -14.40
N PRO A 152 -9.61 20.65 -14.17
CA PRO A 152 -9.64 21.25 -12.84
C PRO A 152 -11.07 21.34 -12.33
N LEU A 153 -11.23 21.23 -11.01
CA LEU A 153 -12.55 21.37 -10.38
C LEU A 153 -13.09 22.79 -10.54
N PRO A 154 -14.41 22.95 -10.65
CA PRO A 154 -15.03 24.27 -10.67
C PRO A 154 -14.82 24.99 -9.34
N GLU A 155 -14.65 26.31 -9.39
CA GLU A 155 -14.54 27.17 -8.20
C GLU A 155 -15.94 27.46 -7.64
N THR A 156 -16.45 26.52 -6.84
CA THR A 156 -17.79 26.58 -6.24
C THR A 156 -17.73 26.17 -4.77
N ASP A 157 -18.62 26.73 -3.94
CA ASP A 157 -18.69 26.40 -2.51
C ASP A 157 -19.02 24.92 -2.23
N GLN A 158 -19.79 24.28 -3.12
CA GLN A 158 -20.14 22.87 -3.03
C GLN A 158 -20.03 22.20 -4.40
N LEU A 159 -19.28 21.11 -4.46
CA LEU A 159 -19.13 20.32 -5.68
C LEU A 159 -20.39 19.47 -5.94
N GLU A 160 -20.87 19.50 -7.17
CA GLU A 160 -21.94 18.62 -7.67
C GLU A 160 -21.35 17.45 -8.48
N GLY A 161 -22.07 16.32 -8.54
CA GLY A 161 -21.64 15.15 -9.31
C GLY A 161 -20.57 14.27 -8.64
N PHE A 162 -20.36 14.45 -7.33
CA PHE A 162 -19.48 13.62 -6.51
C PHE A 162 -20.26 12.93 -5.40
N ASP A 163 -19.94 11.66 -5.14
CA ASP A 163 -20.43 10.93 -3.98
C ASP A 163 -19.37 10.95 -2.86
N PHE A 164 -19.71 11.59 -1.74
CA PHE A 164 -18.89 11.69 -0.53
C PHE A 164 -19.49 10.88 0.64
N SER A 165 -20.52 10.07 0.40
CA SER A 165 -21.06 9.17 1.40
C SER A 165 -20.01 8.16 1.88
N ILE A 166 -20.12 7.73 3.13
CA ILE A 166 -19.19 6.78 3.76
C ILE A 166 -19.32 5.39 3.12
N ASP A 167 -20.52 5.04 2.66
CA ASP A 167 -20.89 3.76 2.05
C ASP A 167 -20.99 3.82 0.52
N ARG A 168 -20.38 4.83 -0.11
CA ARG A 168 -20.39 4.97 -1.57
C ARG A 168 -19.90 3.71 -2.28
N THR A 169 -20.48 3.45 -3.44
CA THR A 169 -19.95 2.40 -4.32
C THR A 169 -18.58 2.83 -4.85
N GLN A 170 -17.55 2.04 -4.57
CA GLN A 170 -16.19 2.34 -5.03
C GLN A 170 -16.05 1.99 -6.52
N VAL A 171 -15.52 2.92 -7.31
CA VAL A 171 -15.18 2.70 -8.71
C VAL A 171 -13.67 2.56 -8.82
N CYS A 172 -13.21 1.35 -9.13
CA CYS A 172 -11.80 0.96 -9.06
C CYS A 172 -11.32 0.49 -10.45
N PRO A 173 -11.11 1.41 -11.41
CA PRO A 173 -10.73 1.04 -12.77
C PRO A 173 -9.32 0.44 -12.79
N THR A 174 -9.13 -0.60 -13.60
CA THR A 174 -7.81 -1.00 -14.12
C THR A 174 -7.36 -0.03 -15.21
N ILE A 175 -6.10 -0.10 -15.63
CA ILE A 175 -5.63 0.75 -16.74
C ILE A 175 -6.37 0.45 -18.05
N GLU A 176 -6.74 -0.82 -18.29
CA GLU A 176 -7.52 -1.24 -19.45
C GLU A 176 -8.97 -0.72 -19.44
N GLU A 177 -9.52 -0.47 -18.25
CA GLU A 177 -10.87 0.09 -18.05
C GLU A 177 -10.87 1.63 -18.00
N TYR A 178 -9.70 2.25 -17.95
CA TYR A 178 -9.55 3.65 -17.56
C TYR A 178 -10.13 4.64 -18.57
N ASP A 179 -10.00 4.40 -19.88
CA ASP A 179 -10.53 5.33 -20.89
C ASP A 179 -12.06 5.46 -20.79
N ALA A 180 -12.76 4.36 -20.48
CA ALA A 180 -14.20 4.39 -20.24
C ALA A 180 -14.53 5.12 -18.93
N TYR A 181 -13.76 4.86 -17.86
CA TYR A 181 -13.90 5.59 -16.60
C TYR A 181 -13.71 7.10 -16.77
N GLU A 182 -12.69 7.54 -17.52
CA GLU A 182 -12.40 8.96 -17.76
C GLU A 182 -13.52 9.62 -18.58
N ALA A 183 -14.11 8.90 -19.55
CA ALA A 183 -15.24 9.39 -20.34
C ALA A 183 -16.52 9.55 -19.50
N ASP A 184 -16.82 8.59 -18.63
CA ASP A 184 -17.99 8.61 -17.76
C ASP A 184 -17.85 9.62 -16.60
N TYR A 185 -16.62 9.80 -16.11
CA TYR A 185 -16.32 10.61 -14.92
C TYR A 185 -15.17 11.61 -15.14
N PRO A 186 -15.31 12.60 -16.05
CA PRO A 186 -14.20 13.48 -16.45
C PRO A 186 -13.58 14.29 -15.30
N LEU A 187 -14.34 14.63 -14.27
CA LEU A 187 -13.88 15.39 -13.10
C LEU A 187 -13.33 14.52 -11.95
N TRP A 188 -13.36 13.20 -12.06
CA TRP A 188 -12.98 12.26 -10.99
C TRP A 188 -11.50 11.86 -11.02
N GLY A 189 -10.63 12.72 -11.55
CA GLY A 189 -9.18 12.60 -11.43
C GLY A 189 -8.72 12.75 -9.97
N MET A 190 -7.49 12.33 -9.68
CA MET A 190 -6.95 12.36 -8.32
C MET A 190 -6.17 13.66 -8.04
N PRO A 191 -6.32 14.29 -6.86
CA PRO A 191 -7.16 13.86 -5.72
C PRO A 191 -8.69 13.99 -5.96
N TYR A 192 -9.43 12.93 -5.65
CA TYR A 192 -10.87 12.85 -5.87
C TYR A 192 -11.64 13.87 -5.02
N GLY A 193 -12.45 14.71 -5.67
CA GLY A 193 -13.29 15.71 -5.02
C GLY A 193 -12.55 16.76 -4.17
N MET A 194 -11.23 16.84 -4.31
CA MET A 194 -10.36 17.81 -3.63
C MET A 194 -9.63 18.66 -4.67
N PRO A 195 -9.12 19.85 -4.33
CA PRO A 195 -8.31 20.64 -5.26
C PRO A 195 -7.14 19.84 -5.84
N GLY A 196 -6.74 20.21 -7.06
CA GLY A 196 -5.55 19.64 -7.69
C GLY A 196 -4.28 19.95 -6.88
N ILE A 197 -3.25 19.15 -7.11
CA ILE A 197 -1.90 19.47 -6.63
C ILE A 197 -1.31 20.64 -7.43
N THR A 198 -0.33 21.32 -6.86
CA THR A 198 0.35 22.43 -7.56
C THR A 198 1.06 21.92 -8.82
N ASN A 199 1.32 22.82 -9.77
CA ASN A 199 2.02 22.44 -10.99
C ASN A 199 3.41 21.84 -10.69
N THR A 200 4.13 22.37 -9.70
CA THR A 200 5.43 21.80 -9.28
C THR A 200 5.29 20.38 -8.77
N GLU A 201 4.35 20.14 -7.85
CA GLU A 201 4.07 18.79 -7.33
C GLU A 201 3.67 17.82 -8.46
N TYR A 202 2.84 18.28 -9.41
CA TYR A 202 2.45 17.51 -10.58
C TYR A 202 3.65 17.12 -11.45
N GLN A 203 4.53 18.06 -11.78
CA GLN A 203 5.71 17.78 -12.59
C GLN A 203 6.67 16.82 -11.87
N THR A 204 6.86 16.95 -10.56
CA THR A 204 7.67 16.02 -9.76
C THR A 204 7.12 14.61 -9.83
N LEU A 205 5.81 14.42 -9.62
CA LEU A 205 5.19 13.10 -9.68
C LEU A 205 5.21 12.51 -11.09
N ILE A 206 4.91 13.29 -12.13
CA ILE A 206 4.94 12.82 -13.52
C ILE A 206 6.36 12.45 -13.95
N SER A 207 7.38 13.22 -13.54
CA SER A 207 8.79 12.86 -13.78
C SER A 207 9.15 11.54 -13.10
N TRP A 208 8.79 11.37 -11.83
CA TRP A 208 9.00 10.12 -11.11
C TRP A 208 8.31 8.92 -11.78
N LEU A 209 7.04 9.07 -12.13
CA LEU A 209 6.24 8.04 -12.80
C LEU A 209 6.85 7.69 -14.17
N GLY A 210 7.18 8.72 -14.97
CA GLY A 210 7.80 8.57 -16.29
C GLY A 210 9.15 7.86 -16.27
N ASN A 211 9.90 8.00 -15.18
CA ASN A 211 11.17 7.29 -14.93
C ASN A 211 10.97 5.90 -14.29
N GLY A 212 9.77 5.32 -14.40
CA GLY A 212 9.48 3.96 -13.94
C GLY A 212 9.23 3.85 -12.43
N ALA A 213 8.87 4.96 -11.78
CA ALA A 213 8.44 5.01 -10.39
C ALA A 213 9.39 4.27 -9.42
N LYS A 214 10.71 4.48 -9.59
CA LYS A 214 11.73 3.88 -8.73
C LYS A 214 11.64 4.42 -7.31
N MET A 215 11.83 3.56 -6.32
CA MET A 215 11.62 3.85 -4.90
C MET A 215 12.76 3.26 -4.07
N ASN A 216 12.98 3.81 -2.88
CA ASN A 216 14.08 3.40 -2.02
C ASN A 216 13.89 1.97 -1.46
N ALA A 217 15.01 1.27 -1.26
CA ALA A 217 15.07 0.08 -0.42
C ALA A 217 14.75 0.40 1.05
N PRO A 218 14.36 -0.60 1.86
CA PRO A 218 14.17 -0.39 3.30
C PRO A 218 15.39 0.29 3.91
N LEU A 219 15.16 1.41 4.60
CA LEU A 219 16.22 2.18 5.23
C LEU A 219 16.89 1.32 6.32
N PRO A 220 18.23 1.22 6.34
CA PRO A 220 18.94 0.47 7.37
C PRO A 220 18.71 1.08 8.75
N LEU A 221 18.93 0.31 9.81
CA LEU A 221 18.98 0.85 11.17
C LEU A 221 20.29 1.60 11.38
N THR A 222 20.27 2.64 12.20
CA THR A 222 21.52 3.19 12.75
C THR A 222 22.13 2.22 13.77
N ASP A 223 23.42 2.39 14.08
CA ASP A 223 24.09 1.55 15.09
C ASP A 223 23.42 1.67 16.47
N GLU A 224 22.95 2.88 16.82
CA GLU A 224 22.21 3.13 18.06
C GLU A 224 20.87 2.39 18.08
N GLU A 225 20.07 2.51 17.00
CA GLU A 225 18.81 1.79 16.85
C GLU A 225 19.02 0.28 16.92
N GLN A 226 20.05 -0.24 16.25
CA GLN A 226 20.35 -1.67 16.23
C GLN A 226 20.77 -2.17 17.61
N SER A 227 21.54 -1.37 18.37
CA SER A 227 21.91 -1.69 19.75
C SER A 227 20.68 -1.80 20.66
N LEU A 228 19.76 -0.83 20.58
CA LEU A 228 18.52 -0.83 21.36
C LEU A 228 17.60 -1.99 20.95
N VAL A 229 17.45 -2.26 19.65
CA VAL A 229 16.72 -3.46 19.17
C VAL A 229 17.30 -4.73 19.77
N ASN A 230 18.64 -4.89 19.77
CA ASN A 230 19.29 -6.08 20.31
C ASN A 230 19.04 -6.24 21.83
N GLU A 231 19.02 -5.14 22.58
CA GLU A 231 18.75 -5.15 24.01
C GLU A 231 17.33 -5.62 24.33
N TYR A 232 16.32 -5.04 23.66
CA TYR A 232 14.93 -5.42 23.85
C TYR A 232 14.66 -6.84 23.33
N GLU A 233 15.23 -7.23 22.20
CA GLU A 233 15.09 -8.60 21.70
C GLU A 233 15.75 -9.62 22.65
N LYS A 234 16.85 -9.28 23.31
CA LYS A 234 17.44 -10.15 24.36
C LYS A 234 16.50 -10.33 25.54
N LEU A 235 15.85 -9.26 26.00
CA LEU A 235 14.87 -9.32 27.09
C LEU A 235 13.65 -10.16 26.72
N LEU A 236 13.07 -9.91 25.54
CA LEU A 236 11.85 -10.57 25.06
C LEU A 236 12.06 -12.06 24.74
N ASN A 237 13.28 -12.47 24.41
CA ASN A 237 13.57 -13.82 23.93
C ASN A 237 14.35 -14.69 24.92
N HIS A 238 14.33 -14.37 26.22
CA HIS A 238 14.90 -15.25 27.24
C HIS A 238 14.23 -16.64 27.23
N ASP A 239 14.99 -17.71 27.50
CA ASP A 239 14.54 -19.10 27.30
C ASP A 239 13.58 -19.60 28.39
N ASP A 240 13.64 -19.06 29.61
CA ASP A 240 12.74 -19.47 30.71
C ASP A 240 11.26 -19.29 30.37
N LEU A 241 10.43 -20.30 30.67
CA LEU A 241 8.99 -20.32 30.38
C LEU A 241 8.24 -19.08 30.90
N LYS A 242 8.65 -18.55 32.06
CA LYS A 242 8.07 -17.32 32.62
C LYS A 242 8.29 -16.13 31.68
N ASN A 243 9.50 -15.98 31.13
CA ASN A 243 9.83 -14.90 30.20
C ASN A 243 9.10 -15.07 28.88
N GLN A 244 8.98 -16.31 28.38
CA GLN A 244 8.20 -16.59 27.17
C GLN A 244 6.73 -16.17 27.33
N LEU A 245 6.12 -16.49 28.48
CA LEU A 245 4.75 -16.07 28.79
C LEU A 245 4.62 -14.55 28.89
N THR A 246 5.57 -13.88 29.53
CA THR A 246 5.59 -12.41 29.63
C THR A 246 5.74 -11.76 28.25
N ALA A 247 6.67 -12.23 27.42
CA ALA A 247 6.89 -11.68 26.08
C ALA A 247 5.67 -11.88 25.18
N ARG A 248 4.99 -13.03 25.31
CA ARG A 248 3.69 -13.27 24.67
C ARG A 248 2.65 -12.23 25.10
N TYR A 249 2.52 -11.99 26.40
CA TYR A 249 1.59 -10.99 26.92
C TYR A 249 1.90 -9.60 26.36
N ILE A 250 3.18 -9.19 26.37
CA ILE A 250 3.61 -7.90 25.82
C ILE A 250 3.25 -7.79 24.34
N TYR A 251 3.56 -8.80 23.53
CA TYR A 251 3.18 -8.82 22.11
C TYR A 251 1.67 -8.71 21.91
N GLU A 252 0.87 -9.53 22.59
CA GLU A 252 -0.59 -9.54 22.43
C GLU A 252 -1.23 -8.18 22.78
N HIS A 253 -0.63 -7.39 23.67
CA HIS A 253 -1.12 -6.06 24.06
C HIS A 253 -0.51 -4.91 23.26
N LEU A 254 0.70 -5.07 22.71
CA LEU A 254 1.40 -4.02 21.97
C LEU A 254 1.44 -4.25 20.45
N TYR A 255 0.81 -5.29 19.91
CA TYR A 255 0.91 -5.63 18.48
C TYR A 255 0.42 -4.52 17.52
N LEU A 256 -0.46 -3.63 17.98
CA LEU A 256 -0.94 -2.47 17.21
C LEU A 256 -0.15 -1.19 17.51
N ALA A 257 0.70 -1.19 18.53
CA ALA A 257 1.43 -0.01 18.95
C ALA A 257 2.60 0.30 18.01
N HIS A 258 2.90 1.58 17.87
CA HIS A 258 4.13 2.07 17.28
C HIS A 258 5.14 2.30 18.42
N LEU A 259 6.05 1.36 18.59
CA LEU A 259 7.07 1.39 19.62
C LEU A 259 8.18 2.36 19.24
N TYR A 260 8.70 3.13 20.17
CA TYR A 260 9.87 3.98 19.94
C TYR A 260 10.79 3.97 21.15
N PHE A 261 12.09 4.12 20.93
CA PHE A 261 13.05 4.23 22.02
C PHE A 261 13.07 5.66 22.57
N SER A 262 12.85 5.81 23.87
CA SER A 262 12.82 7.11 24.54
C SER A 262 14.18 7.80 24.55
N GLU A 263 15.25 7.01 24.47
CA GLU A 263 16.66 7.39 24.45
C GLU A 263 17.05 8.09 23.15
N VAL A 264 16.33 7.82 22.05
CA VAL A 264 16.54 8.45 20.75
C VAL A 264 15.68 9.71 20.67
N GLU A 265 16.32 10.85 20.91
CA GLU A 265 15.66 12.16 20.94
C GLU A 265 15.48 12.79 19.55
N THR A 266 16.42 12.55 18.63
CA THR A 266 16.43 13.09 17.27
C THR A 266 15.99 12.05 16.25
N GLU A 267 15.18 12.45 15.25
CA GLU A 267 14.73 11.59 14.14
C GLU A 267 14.11 10.25 14.60
N ARG A 268 13.22 10.35 15.60
CA ARG A 268 12.55 9.20 16.21
C ARG A 268 11.92 8.27 15.17
N ARG A 269 12.49 7.07 15.07
CA ARG A 269 11.93 5.97 14.29
C ARG A 269 11.00 5.11 15.12
N PHE A 270 9.93 4.64 14.49
CA PHE A 270 8.96 3.74 15.09
C PHE A 270 9.18 2.30 14.65
N PHE A 271 8.84 1.37 15.53
CA PHE A 271 8.97 -0.07 15.38
C PHE A 271 7.63 -0.76 15.72
N THR A 272 7.47 -1.99 15.25
CA THR A 272 6.39 -2.89 15.66
C THR A 272 7.00 -4.17 16.22
N ILE A 273 6.31 -4.78 17.17
CA ILE A 273 6.68 -6.10 17.70
C ILE A 273 5.96 -7.19 16.90
N ILE A 274 6.73 -8.17 16.42
CA ILE A 274 6.23 -9.25 15.56
C ILE A 274 6.71 -10.60 16.06
N ARG A 275 5.98 -11.66 15.72
CA ARG A 275 6.41 -13.05 16.00
C ARG A 275 7.22 -13.58 14.82
N SER A 276 8.29 -14.31 15.13
CA SER A 276 9.23 -14.88 14.16
C SER A 276 9.56 -16.33 14.51
N THR A 277 9.76 -17.17 13.49
CA THR A 277 10.28 -18.54 13.67
C THR A 277 11.79 -18.52 13.94
N THR A 278 12.49 -17.46 13.51
CA THR A 278 13.94 -17.30 13.64
C THR A 278 14.34 -16.38 14.81
N PRO A 279 15.44 -16.71 15.54
CA PRO A 279 15.95 -15.91 16.64
C PRO A 279 16.62 -14.59 16.19
N PRO A 280 16.87 -13.67 17.14
CA PRO A 280 17.76 -12.52 16.92
C PRO A 280 19.11 -12.93 16.30
N GLY A 281 19.65 -12.08 15.43
CA GLY A 281 20.86 -12.37 14.64
C GLY A 281 20.62 -13.17 13.35
N LYS A 282 19.40 -13.67 13.11
CA LYS A 282 18.97 -14.21 11.81
C LYS A 282 17.93 -13.31 11.16
N ALA A 283 17.82 -13.42 9.83
CA ALA A 283 16.76 -12.78 9.05
C ALA A 283 15.39 -13.15 9.64
N VAL A 284 14.52 -12.15 9.78
CA VAL A 284 13.17 -12.32 10.33
C VAL A 284 12.36 -13.23 9.42
N ASP A 285 11.78 -14.28 10.00
CA ASP A 285 10.81 -15.14 9.32
C ASP A 285 9.48 -15.06 10.07
N ARG A 286 8.60 -14.18 9.57
CA ARG A 286 7.42 -13.72 10.30
C ARG A 286 6.34 -14.81 10.40
N ILE A 287 5.81 -14.97 11.61
CA ILE A 287 4.62 -15.79 11.87
C ILE A 287 3.37 -14.92 11.79
N VAL A 288 2.52 -15.20 10.81
CA VAL A 288 1.29 -14.45 10.54
C VAL A 288 0.07 -15.29 10.93
N THR A 289 -0.76 -14.72 11.79
CA THR A 289 -2.09 -15.27 12.11
C THR A 289 -3.14 -14.17 11.98
N ARG A 290 -4.43 -14.53 12.03
CA ARG A 290 -5.51 -13.54 11.95
C ARG A 290 -5.58 -12.69 13.21
N ARG A 291 -5.45 -13.31 14.39
CA ARG A 291 -5.43 -12.62 15.69
C ARG A 291 -4.07 -12.83 16.36
N PRO A 292 -3.55 -11.86 17.12
CA PRO A 292 -2.24 -11.97 17.75
C PRO A 292 -2.13 -13.16 18.73
N TYR A 293 -3.24 -13.57 19.33
CA TYR A 293 -3.30 -14.68 20.29
C TYR A 293 -3.59 -16.05 19.66
N ASP A 294 -3.82 -16.11 18.33
CA ASP A 294 -3.99 -17.39 17.64
C ASP A 294 -2.69 -18.21 17.72
N ALA A 295 -2.84 -19.53 17.75
CA ALA A 295 -1.72 -20.47 17.87
C ALA A 295 -0.68 -20.25 16.73
N PRO A 296 0.62 -20.11 17.07
CA PRO A 296 1.67 -19.81 16.09
C PRO A 296 2.08 -21.01 15.24
N GLY A 297 1.65 -22.23 15.60
CA GLY A 297 1.96 -23.46 14.86
C GLY A 297 3.39 -24.00 15.05
N ILE A 298 4.16 -23.44 15.99
CA ILE A 298 5.50 -23.89 16.36
C ILE A 298 5.70 -23.84 17.87
N ASP A 299 6.66 -24.61 18.39
CA ASP A 299 6.92 -24.71 19.83
C ASP A 299 7.61 -23.46 20.40
N ARG A 300 8.56 -22.88 19.65
CA ARG A 300 9.36 -21.73 20.08
C ARG A 300 9.15 -20.55 19.15
N VAL A 301 8.57 -19.48 19.69
CA VAL A 301 8.39 -18.19 19.02
C VAL A 301 9.43 -17.20 19.50
N TYR A 302 9.96 -16.40 18.58
CA TYR A 302 10.79 -15.24 18.87
C TYR A 302 10.04 -13.95 18.61
N TYR A 303 10.18 -12.98 19.51
CA TYR A 303 9.61 -11.64 19.37
C TYR A 303 10.67 -10.70 18.83
N ARG A 304 10.40 -10.08 17.68
CA ARG A 304 11.34 -9.24 16.95
C ARG A 304 10.80 -7.82 16.82
N LEU A 305 11.68 -6.83 16.88
CA LEU A 305 11.32 -5.44 16.61
C LEU A 305 11.67 -5.12 15.16
N VAL A 306 10.67 -4.68 14.37
CA VAL A 306 10.87 -4.31 12.97
C VAL A 306 10.43 -2.87 12.72
N PRO A 307 11.18 -2.08 11.93
CA PRO A 307 10.80 -0.72 11.61
C PRO A 307 9.42 -0.62 10.98
N VAL A 308 8.65 0.38 11.40
CA VAL A 308 7.47 0.81 10.67
C VAL A 308 7.93 1.39 9.34
N ARG A 309 7.51 0.76 8.24
CA ARG A 309 7.85 1.19 6.87
C ARG A 309 6.83 2.14 6.26
N SER A 310 5.64 2.23 6.86
CA SER A 310 4.58 3.13 6.41
C SER A 310 4.71 4.51 7.03
N THR A 311 4.31 5.54 6.30
CA THR A 311 4.06 6.88 6.83
C THR A 311 3.12 6.79 8.02
N ILE A 312 3.53 7.42 9.11
CA ILE A 312 2.74 7.48 10.34
C ILE A 312 1.55 8.40 10.11
N VAL A 313 0.35 7.94 10.45
CA VAL A 313 -0.88 8.73 10.42
C VAL A 313 -1.60 8.65 11.75
N ASP A 314 -2.19 9.76 12.19
CA ASP A 314 -2.88 9.84 13.48
C ASP A 314 -3.97 8.77 13.65
N LYS A 315 -4.64 8.41 12.55
CA LYS A 315 -5.72 7.41 12.53
C LYS A 315 -5.32 6.04 13.07
N THR A 316 -4.04 5.68 12.99
CA THR A 316 -3.54 4.36 13.39
C THR A 316 -2.30 4.45 14.28
N HIS A 317 -1.88 5.66 14.67
CA HIS A 317 -0.67 5.86 15.46
C HIS A 317 -0.98 5.74 16.95
N MET A 318 -0.57 4.62 17.55
CA MET A 318 -0.57 4.43 19.01
C MET A 318 0.87 4.38 19.51
N PRO A 319 1.51 5.54 19.75
CA PRO A 319 2.90 5.60 20.20
C PRO A 319 3.04 4.97 21.58
N PHE A 320 4.05 4.12 21.74
CA PHE A 320 4.41 3.52 23.02
C PHE A 320 5.91 3.66 23.25
N ALA A 321 6.27 4.37 24.32
CA ALA A 321 7.65 4.56 24.71
C ALA A 321 8.23 3.25 25.25
N LEU A 322 9.28 2.77 24.61
CA LEU A 322 10.19 1.79 25.17
C LEU A 322 11.22 2.55 26.01
N ASN A 323 11.19 2.31 27.31
CA ASN A 323 12.16 2.82 28.26
C ASN A 323 12.62 1.68 29.17
N MET A 324 13.93 1.55 29.34
CA MET A 324 14.44 0.74 30.44
C MET A 324 14.43 1.57 31.71
N PRO A 325 13.99 1.04 32.87
CA PRO A 325 14.26 1.69 34.14
C PRO A 325 15.78 1.86 34.26
N ARG A 326 16.24 3.10 34.37
CA ARG A 326 17.65 3.42 34.63
C ARG A 326 18.05 3.01 36.03
#